data_AF-A0A662H220-F1
#
_entry.id   AF-A0A662H220-F1
#
_cell.length_a   1.000
_cell.length_b   1.000
_cell.length_c   1.000
_cell.angle_alpha   90.00
_cell.angle_beta   90.00
_cell.angle_gamma   90.00
#
_symmetry.space_group_name_H-M   'P 1'
#
loop_
_entity.id
_entity.type
_entity.pdbx_description
1 polymer ?
#
loop_
_entity_poly.entity_id
_entity_poly.type
_entity_poly.pdbx_seq_one_letter_code
_entity_poly.pdbx_strand_id
1 'polypeptide(L)'
;IRRESLLTEVCIRLYQALGWGLMNISKIDALAGEVVLRIEDNFEVMHREGKADEPVCHFTRGVLVGFFEGLWGKKVEVIEAKCKATGDPYCEFIISFLPG
;
A
#
# COMPACT_ATOMS: atom_id res chain seq x y z
N ILE A 1 -9.16 -12.24 11.86
CA ILE A 1 -7.72 -12.62 11.87
C ILE A 1 -7.32 -13.54 10.71
N ARG A 2 -7.61 -14.85 10.69
CA ARG A 2 -7.08 -15.79 9.65
C ARG A 2 -7.55 -15.50 8.21
N ARG A 3 -8.79 -15.03 8.02
CA ARG A 3 -9.32 -14.66 6.70
C ARG A 3 -8.65 -13.39 6.17
N GLU A 4 -8.51 -12.38 7.01
CA GLU A 4 -7.93 -11.08 6.63
C GLU A 4 -6.48 -11.24 6.22
N SER A 5 -5.68 -11.95 7.04
CA SER A 5 -4.29 -12.25 6.71
C SER A 5 -4.14 -13.00 5.39
N LEU A 6 -5.04 -13.96 5.09
CA LEU A 6 -5.01 -14.71 3.84
C LEU A 6 -5.33 -13.83 2.64
N LEU A 7 -6.37 -13.00 2.72
CA LEU A 7 -6.75 -12.13 1.62
C LEU A 7 -5.70 -11.05 1.36
N THR A 8 -5.08 -10.49 2.41
CA THR A 8 -3.96 -9.57 2.28
C THR A 8 -2.79 -10.22 1.56
N GLU A 9 -2.43 -11.47 1.89
CA GLU A 9 -1.40 -12.22 1.17
C GLU A 9 -1.78 -12.42 -0.31
N VAL A 10 -3.04 -12.76 -0.61
CA VAL A 10 -3.51 -12.88 -2.00
C VAL A 10 -3.37 -11.55 -2.76
N CYS A 11 -3.72 -10.42 -2.13
CA CYS A 11 -3.54 -9.10 -2.73
C CYS A 11 -2.08 -8.83 -3.08
N ILE A 12 -1.16 -9.10 -2.14
CA ILE A 12 0.28 -8.96 -2.33
C ILE A 12 0.75 -9.81 -3.52
N ARG A 13 0.37 -11.10 -3.55
CA ARG A 13 0.78 -12.01 -4.62
C ARG A 13 0.23 -11.61 -5.98
N LEU A 14 -1.01 -11.15 -6.06
CA LEU A 14 -1.59 -10.66 -7.31
C LEU A 14 -0.89 -9.39 -7.80
N TYR A 15 -0.63 -8.45 -6.90
CA TYR A 15 0.11 -7.22 -7.22
C TYR A 15 1.50 -7.54 -7.81
N GLN A 16 2.21 -8.49 -7.19
CA GLN A 16 3.50 -8.97 -7.68
C GLN A 16 3.38 -9.73 -9.02
N ALA A 17 2.39 -10.61 -9.17
CA ALA A 17 2.19 -11.40 -10.39
C ALA A 17 1.85 -10.53 -11.61
N LEU A 18 1.23 -9.37 -11.38
CA LEU A 18 0.94 -8.37 -12.41
C LEU A 18 2.15 -7.50 -12.78
N GLY A 19 3.28 -7.67 -12.08
CA GLY A 19 4.50 -6.88 -12.30
C GLY A 19 4.39 -5.44 -11.82
N TRP A 20 3.47 -5.14 -10.88
CA TRP A 20 3.27 -3.78 -10.39
C TRP A 20 4.27 -3.37 -9.30
N GLY A 21 4.96 -4.32 -8.68
CA GLY A 21 6.01 -4.07 -7.71
C GLY A 21 6.14 -5.20 -6.71
N LEU A 22 7.18 -5.14 -5.88
CA LEU A 22 7.49 -6.13 -4.84
C LEU A 22 6.92 -5.68 -3.51
N MET A 23 5.65 -5.99 -3.30
CA MET A 23 4.90 -5.62 -2.10
C MET A 23 5.21 -6.56 -0.92
N ASN A 24 5.32 -6.02 0.29
CA ASN A 24 5.41 -6.77 1.53
C ASN A 24 4.71 -6.05 2.69
N ILE A 25 4.34 -6.81 3.72
CA ILE A 25 3.81 -6.27 4.96
C ILE A 25 4.97 -5.89 5.87
N SER A 26 5.08 -4.61 6.19
CA SER A 26 6.10 -4.09 7.10
C SER A 26 5.63 -4.02 8.55
N LYS A 27 4.33 -3.81 8.78
CA LYS A 27 3.71 -3.79 10.11
C LYS A 27 2.21 -4.15 10.03
N ILE A 28 1.72 -4.83 11.06
CA ILE A 28 0.29 -4.97 11.35
C ILE A 28 0.09 -4.59 12.81
N ASP A 29 -0.75 -3.59 13.05
CA ASP A 29 -1.21 -3.20 14.38
C ASP A 29 -2.72 -3.43 14.46
N ALA A 30 -3.10 -4.61 14.96
CA ALA A 30 -4.50 -4.98 15.07
C ALA A 30 -5.25 -4.15 16.14
N LEU A 31 -4.54 -3.58 17.11
CA LEU A 31 -5.14 -2.75 18.16
C LEU A 31 -5.43 -1.34 17.63
N ALA A 32 -4.50 -0.76 16.88
CA ALA A 32 -4.68 0.52 16.23
C ALA A 32 -5.54 0.42 14.95
N GLY A 33 -5.72 -0.78 14.40
CA GLY A 33 -6.40 -0.98 13.13
C GLY A 33 -5.58 -0.44 11.94
N GLU A 34 -4.26 -0.65 11.99
CA GLU A 34 -3.31 -0.13 11.02
C GLU A 34 -2.56 -1.28 10.33
N VAL A 35 -2.36 -1.14 9.02
CA VAL A 35 -1.47 -2.00 8.22
C VAL A 35 -0.49 -1.10 7.49
N VAL A 36 0.80 -1.45 7.51
CA VAL A 36 1.83 -0.72 6.75
C VAL A 36 2.41 -1.65 5.70
N LEU A 37 2.29 -1.24 4.44
CA LEU A 37 2.84 -1.95 3.29
C LEU A 37 4.05 -1.22 2.73
N ARG A 38 5.06 -1.98 2.29
CA ARG A 38 6.19 -1.45 1.53
C ARG A 38 6.20 -2.07 0.15
N ILE A 39 6.57 -1.28 -0.85
CA ILE A 39 6.65 -1.72 -2.24
C ILE A 39 7.99 -1.26 -2.80
N GLU A 40 8.84 -2.24 -3.12
CA GLU A 40 10.03 -2.02 -3.95
C GLU A 40 9.62 -2.09 -5.42
N ASP A 41 10.35 -1.38 -6.28
CA ASP A 41 10.13 -1.37 -7.73
C ASP A 41 8.67 -1.12 -8.13
N ASN A 42 7.99 -0.22 -7.42
CA ASN A 42 6.62 0.15 -7.76
C ASN A 42 6.61 0.78 -9.17
N PHE A 43 5.77 0.25 -10.05
CA PHE A 43 5.78 0.58 -11.48
C PHE A 43 5.56 2.08 -11.74
N GLU A 44 4.82 2.78 -10.87
CA GLU A 44 4.52 4.21 -10.99
C GLU A 44 5.78 5.10 -10.86
N VAL A 45 6.85 4.58 -10.24
CA VAL A 45 8.04 5.37 -9.88
C VAL A 45 9.34 4.91 -10.55
N MET A 46 9.32 3.85 -11.37
CA MET A 46 10.51 3.24 -11.99
C MET A 46 11.43 4.21 -12.75
N HIS A 47 10.91 5.35 -13.22
CA HIS A 47 11.68 6.37 -13.94
C HIS A 47 11.56 7.78 -13.34
N ARG A 48 11.02 7.87 -12.11
CA ARG A 48 10.69 9.14 -11.44
C ARG A 48 11.49 9.38 -10.17
N GLU A 49 12.47 8.54 -9.87
CA GLU A 49 13.26 8.62 -8.64
C GLU A 49 13.86 10.02 -8.42
N GLY A 50 13.48 10.66 -7.30
CA GLY A 50 13.89 12.02 -6.94
C GLY A 50 13.43 13.13 -7.90
N LYS A 51 12.40 12.89 -8.73
CA LYS A 51 11.89 13.85 -9.74
C LYS A 51 10.52 14.45 -9.39
N ALA A 52 9.99 14.17 -8.21
CA ALA A 52 8.71 14.71 -7.76
C ALA A 52 8.86 15.39 -6.40
N ASP A 53 8.08 16.46 -6.20
CA ASP A 53 8.01 17.18 -4.92
C ASP A 53 7.02 16.53 -3.95
N GLU A 54 6.14 15.64 -4.44
CA GLU A 54 5.12 14.95 -3.67
C GLU A 54 4.97 13.47 -4.09
N PRO A 55 4.42 12.59 -3.21
CA PRO A 55 4.16 11.19 -3.54
C PRO A 55 3.19 11.02 -4.71
N VAL A 56 3.55 10.14 -5.66
CA VAL A 56 2.87 10.05 -6.97
C VAL A 56 2.15 8.72 -7.24
N CYS A 57 2.13 7.77 -6.30
CA CYS A 57 1.60 6.42 -6.54
C CYS A 57 0.07 6.36 -6.39
N HIS A 58 -0.65 7.15 -7.18
CA HIS A 58 -2.10 7.28 -7.10
C HIS A 58 -2.84 6.00 -7.48
N PHE A 59 -2.35 5.25 -8.48
CA PHE A 59 -2.96 3.99 -8.87
C PHE A 59 -2.85 2.97 -7.73
N THR A 60 -1.66 2.84 -7.16
CA THR A 60 -1.41 1.94 -6.03
C THR A 60 -2.29 2.30 -4.84
N ARG A 61 -2.38 3.59 -4.48
CA ARG A 61 -3.30 4.05 -3.42
C ARG A 61 -4.73 3.63 -3.71
N GLY A 62 -5.22 3.82 -4.94
CA GLY A 62 -6.57 3.43 -5.34
C GLY A 62 -6.83 1.93 -5.21
N VAL A 63 -5.88 1.10 -5.64
CA VAL A 63 -5.94 -0.37 -5.49
C VAL A 63 -6.04 -0.75 -4.01
N LEU A 64 -5.18 -0.17 -3.16
CA LEU A 64 -5.16 -0.45 -1.73
C LEU A 64 -6.47 0.00 -1.04
N VAL A 65 -6.98 1.18 -1.36
CA VAL A 65 -8.28 1.65 -0.84
C VAL A 65 -9.37 0.65 -1.20
N GLY A 66 -9.54 0.32 -2.49
CA GLY A 66 -10.60 -0.59 -2.93
C GLY A 66 -10.49 -1.98 -2.30
N PHE A 67 -9.28 -2.51 -2.20
CA PHE A 67 -9.04 -3.81 -1.57
C PHE A 67 -9.37 -3.81 -0.08
N PHE A 68 -8.84 -2.86 0.69
CA PHE A 68 -9.02 -2.83 2.14
C PHE A 68 -10.44 -2.42 2.58
N GLU A 69 -11.12 -1.56 1.81
CA GLU A 69 -12.56 -1.30 2.03
C GLU A 69 -13.38 -2.58 1.83
N GLY A 70 -13.10 -3.36 0.78
CA GLY A 70 -13.76 -4.65 0.53
C GLY A 70 -13.40 -5.72 1.57
N LEU A 71 -12.17 -5.69 2.10
CA LEU A 71 -11.69 -6.63 3.09
C LEU A 71 -12.39 -6.45 4.45
N TRP A 72 -12.48 -5.20 4.90
CA TRP A 72 -12.97 -4.86 6.23
C TRP A 72 -14.43 -4.39 6.24
N GLY A 73 -15.02 -4.10 5.09
CA GLY A 73 -16.42 -3.62 4.98
C GLY A 73 -16.64 -2.22 5.55
N LYS A 74 -15.59 -1.40 5.59
CA LYS A 74 -15.60 -0.04 6.15
C LYS A 74 -14.75 0.89 5.29
N LYS A 75 -14.98 2.20 5.42
CA LYS A 75 -14.10 3.20 4.81
C LYS A 75 -12.71 3.17 5.43
N VAL A 76 -11.69 3.32 4.58
CA VAL A 76 -10.29 3.32 4.97
C VAL A 76 -9.61 4.57 4.45
N GLU A 77 -8.53 4.96 5.12
CA GLU A 77 -7.58 5.93 4.61
C GLU A 77 -6.31 5.19 4.16
N VAL A 78 -5.74 5.61 3.03
CA VAL A 78 -4.44 5.13 2.54
C VAL A 78 -3.55 6.32 2.24
N ILE A 79 -2.50 6.46 3.05
CA ILE A 79 -1.47 7.50 2.93
C ILE A 79 -0.21 6.88 2.35
N GLU A 80 0.33 7.47 1.29
CA GLU A 80 1.69 7.16 0.83
C GLU A 80 2.68 7.99 1.66
N ALA A 81 3.26 7.37 2.69
CA ALA A 81 4.13 8.04 3.66
C ALA A 81 5.57 8.21 3.14
N LYS A 82 5.98 7.37 2.18
CA LYS A 82 7.28 7.44 1.49
C LYS A 82 7.10 7.14 0.03
N CYS A 83 7.88 7.79 -0.83
CA CYS A 83 7.83 7.57 -2.27
C CYS A 83 9.21 7.64 -2.91
N LYS A 84 9.57 6.65 -3.75
CA LYS A 84 10.84 6.76 -4.50
C LYS A 84 10.90 8.01 -5.38
N ALA A 85 9.75 8.48 -5.86
CA ALA A 85 9.71 9.70 -6.66
C ALA A 85 10.11 10.96 -5.89
N THR A 86 9.92 10.99 -4.56
CA THR A 86 10.35 12.07 -3.66
C THR A 86 11.75 11.86 -3.08
N GLY A 87 12.45 10.79 -3.50
CA GLY A 87 13.81 10.47 -3.06
C GLY A 87 13.90 9.51 -1.88
N ASP A 88 12.78 8.93 -1.42
CA ASP A 88 12.81 7.85 -0.44
C ASP A 88 13.37 6.55 -1.05
N PRO A 89 13.90 5.61 -0.24
CA PRO A 89 14.43 4.34 -0.75
C PRO A 89 13.36 3.42 -1.38
N TYR A 90 12.10 3.56 -0.95
CA TYR A 90 10.98 2.71 -1.37
C TYR A 90 9.66 3.45 -1.22
N CYS A 91 8.57 2.88 -1.75
CA CYS A 91 7.21 3.37 -1.49
C CYS A 91 6.63 2.71 -0.23
N GLU A 92 6.06 3.50 0.69
CA GLU A 92 5.45 3.03 1.93
C GLU A 92 4.01 3.54 2.03
N PHE A 93 3.07 2.64 2.32
CA PHE A 93 1.65 2.95 2.44
C PHE A 93 1.16 2.59 3.84
N ILE A 94 0.54 3.56 4.51
CA ILE A 94 -0.15 3.37 5.79
C ILE A 94 -1.63 3.27 5.49
N ILE A 95 -2.24 2.18 5.94
CA ILE A 95 -3.66 1.89 5.79
C ILE A 95 -4.30 1.88 7.18
N SER A 96 -5.32 2.71 7.39
CA SER A 96 -6.05 2.84 8.66
C SER A 96 -7.56 2.90 8.44
N PHE A 97 -8.34 2.59 9.48
CA PHE A 97 -9.78 2.81 9.46
C PHE A 97 -10.10 4.29 9.64
N LEU A 98 -11.11 4.77 8.92
CA LEU A 98 -11.74 6.03 9.28
C LEU A 98 -12.72 5.78 10.45
N PRO A 99 -12.64 6.55 11.55
CA PRO A 99 -13.70 6.54 12.56
C PRO A 99 -14.99 7.02 11.89
N GLY A 100 -16.03 6.17 11.97
CA GLY A 100 -17.37 6.48 11.49
C GLY A 100 -18.16 7.34 12.45
#